data_AF-A0A6B1G5S9-F1
#
_entry.id   AF-A0A6B1G5S9-F1
#
_cell.length_a   1.000
_cell.length_b   1.000
_cell.length_c   1.000
_cell.angle_alpha   90.00
_cell.angle_beta   90.00
_cell.angle_gamma   90.00
#
_symmetry.space_group_name_H-M   'P 1'
#
loop_
_entity.id
_entity.type
_entity.pdbx_description
1 polymer ?
#
loop_
_entity_poly.entity_id
_entity_poly.type
_entity_poly.pdbx_seq_one_letter_code
_entity_poly.pdbx_strand_id
1 'polypeptide(L)'
;MLMDLVAEKYRALLQQIPRNRYRRQDVYDLDVLLPKILADEISPADILEALLDKCSARLLEPDRRSLENKEIKNRARRDWNTMELELDDLPLFEDCYERVATFYRTLPWDGA
;
A
#
# COMPACT_ATOMS: atom_id res chain seq x y z
N MET A 1 -8.86 -7.67 -11.14
CA MET A 1 -9.07 -6.30 -11.71
C MET A 1 -8.11 -5.32 -11.01
N LEU A 2 -8.00 -4.05 -11.42
CA LEU A 2 -6.96 -3.13 -10.90
C LEU A 2 -7.14 -2.79 -9.40
N MET A 3 -8.36 -2.57 -8.90
CA MET A 3 -8.59 -2.38 -7.45
C MET A 3 -8.14 -3.56 -6.58
N ASP A 4 -8.27 -4.80 -7.07
CA ASP A 4 -7.91 -6.01 -6.33
C ASP A 4 -6.40 -6.07 -6.11
N LEU A 5 -5.65 -5.65 -7.13
CA LEU A 5 -4.21 -5.58 -7.08
C LEU A 5 -3.78 -4.54 -6.04
N VAL A 6 -4.35 -3.34 -6.08
CA VAL A 6 -4.08 -2.29 -5.09
C VAL A 6 -4.42 -2.73 -3.67
N ALA A 7 -5.60 -3.33 -3.48
CA ALA A 7 -6.03 -3.89 -2.20
C ALA A 7 -5.07 -4.99 -1.70
N GLU A 8 -4.63 -5.91 -2.56
CA GLU A 8 -3.67 -6.96 -2.21
C GLU A 8 -2.30 -6.39 -1.82
N LYS A 9 -1.85 -5.31 -2.48
CA LYS A 9 -0.60 -4.60 -2.15
C LYS A 9 -0.67 -3.93 -0.78
N TYR A 10 -1.73 -3.18 -0.49
CA TYR A 10 -1.94 -2.59 0.83
C TYR A 10 -2.00 -3.67 1.92
N ARG A 11 -2.77 -4.72 1.70
CA ARG A 11 -2.86 -5.86 2.62
C ARG A 11 -1.50 -6.53 2.84
N ALA A 12 -0.70 -6.73 1.81
CA ALA A 12 0.65 -7.31 1.92
C ALA A 12 1.59 -6.42 2.72
N LEU A 13 1.52 -5.10 2.49
CA LEU A 13 2.27 -4.07 3.22
C LEU A 13 1.91 -4.07 4.71
N LEU A 14 0.63 -4.15 5.05
CA LEU A 14 0.14 -4.22 6.44
C LEU A 14 0.54 -5.54 7.12
N GLN A 15 0.46 -6.66 6.41
CA GLN A 15 0.79 -7.99 6.96
C GLN A 15 2.30 -8.20 7.17
N GLN A 16 3.16 -7.29 6.72
CA GLN A 16 4.60 -7.53 6.73
C GLN A 16 5.19 -7.71 8.15
N ILE A 17 4.59 -7.05 9.16
CA ILE A 17 5.00 -7.17 10.56
C ILE A 17 4.79 -8.60 11.08
N PRO A 18 3.55 -9.15 11.13
CA PRO A 18 3.32 -10.48 11.66
C PRO A 18 3.99 -11.60 10.84
N ARG A 19 4.34 -11.34 9.58
CA ARG A 19 5.04 -12.31 8.71
C ARG A 19 6.56 -12.16 8.71
N ASN A 20 7.11 -11.19 9.44
CA ASN A 20 8.52 -10.82 9.43
C ASN A 20 9.07 -10.66 8.00
N ARG A 21 8.37 -9.87 7.17
CA ARG A 21 8.75 -9.58 5.77
C ARG A 21 9.12 -8.11 5.62
N TYR A 22 9.80 -7.82 4.52
CA TYR A 22 10.10 -6.47 4.03
C TYR A 22 9.43 -6.34 2.66
N ARG A 23 8.66 -5.27 2.46
CA ARG A 23 7.76 -5.10 1.31
C ARG A 23 8.06 -3.82 0.54
N ARG A 24 9.34 -3.61 0.20
CA ARG A 24 9.78 -2.42 -0.56
C ARG A 24 9.05 -2.27 -1.89
N GLN A 25 8.96 -3.34 -2.67
CA GLN A 25 8.31 -3.32 -3.98
C GLN A 25 6.82 -2.98 -3.89
N ASP A 26 6.12 -3.38 -2.81
CA ASP A 26 4.69 -3.07 -2.68
C ASP A 26 4.43 -1.56 -2.56
N VAL A 27 5.36 -0.76 -2.00
CA VAL A 27 5.24 0.71 -1.97
C VAL A 27 5.44 1.32 -3.35
N TYR A 28 6.45 0.86 -4.09
CA TYR A 28 6.69 1.31 -5.47
C TYR A 28 5.53 0.95 -6.39
N ASP A 29 5.08 -0.31 -6.33
CA ASP A 29 3.95 -0.80 -7.12
C ASP A 29 2.70 0.02 -6.84
N LEU A 30 2.38 0.30 -5.57
CA LEU A 30 1.25 1.14 -5.21
C LEU A 30 1.39 2.53 -5.83
N ASP A 31 2.54 3.19 -5.66
CA ASP A 31 2.79 4.52 -6.20
C ASP A 31 2.62 4.59 -7.73
N VAL A 32 3.10 3.58 -8.45
CA VAL A 32 2.93 3.43 -9.91
C VAL A 32 1.48 3.15 -10.32
N LEU A 33 0.72 2.44 -9.48
CA LEU A 33 -0.68 2.11 -9.75
C LEU A 33 -1.64 3.26 -9.44
N LEU A 34 -1.32 4.15 -8.49
CA LEU A 34 -2.21 5.25 -8.09
C LEU A 34 -2.64 6.15 -9.26
N PRO A 35 -1.75 6.61 -10.17
CA PRO A 35 -2.18 7.38 -11.34
C PRO A 35 -3.20 6.64 -12.22
N LYS A 36 -3.07 5.31 -12.34
CA LYS A 36 -4.00 4.49 -13.13
C LYS A 36 -5.36 4.37 -12.44
N ILE A 37 -5.39 4.18 -11.11
CA ILE A 37 -6.63 4.21 -10.32
C ILE A 37 -7.41 5.50 -10.56
N LEU A 38 -6.71 6.63 -10.52
CA LEU A 38 -7.33 7.95 -10.72
C LEU A 38 -7.80 8.15 -12.16
N ALA A 39 -7.01 7.73 -13.15
CA ALA A 39 -7.35 7.84 -14.56
C ALA A 39 -8.53 6.95 -14.97
N ASP A 40 -8.61 5.75 -14.41
CA ASP A 40 -9.69 4.79 -14.67
C ASP A 40 -10.93 5.03 -13.79
N GLU A 41 -10.96 6.13 -13.02
CA GLU A 41 -12.05 6.52 -12.11
C GLU A 41 -12.49 5.40 -11.16
N ILE A 42 -11.54 4.58 -10.71
CA ILE A 42 -11.85 3.44 -9.85
C ILE A 42 -12.31 3.94 -8.48
N SER A 43 -13.48 3.45 -8.07
CA SER A 43 -14.12 3.77 -6.79
C SER A 43 -13.18 3.47 -5.60
N PRO A 44 -12.85 4.48 -4.78
CA PRO A 44 -12.13 4.27 -3.53
C PRO A 44 -12.86 3.37 -2.54
N ALA A 45 -14.21 3.33 -2.60
CA ALA A 45 -15.01 2.44 -1.76
C ALA A 45 -14.77 0.97 -2.14
N ASP A 46 -14.72 0.64 -3.42
CA ASP A 46 -14.48 -0.72 -3.91
C ASP A 46 -13.07 -1.20 -3.54
N ILE A 47 -12.08 -0.30 -3.58
CA ILE A 47 -10.71 -0.59 -3.10
C ILE A 47 -10.72 -0.89 -1.60
N LEU A 48 -11.45 -0.10 -0.81
CA LEU A 48 -11.53 -0.29 0.64
C LEU A 48 -12.25 -1.60 0.99
N GLU A 49 -13.38 -1.90 0.36
CA GLU A 49 -14.12 -3.16 0.53
C GLU A 49 -13.21 -4.35 0.21
N ALA A 50 -12.57 -4.35 -0.96
CA ALA A 50 -11.64 -5.40 -1.36
C ALA A 50 -10.44 -5.53 -0.40
N LEU A 51 -9.95 -4.42 0.17
CA LEU A 51 -8.89 -4.44 1.17
C LEU A 51 -9.36 -5.09 2.48
N LEU A 52 -10.52 -4.69 2.99
CA LEU A 52 -11.09 -5.19 4.24
C LEU A 52 -11.34 -6.70 4.15
N ASP A 53 -11.93 -7.17 3.05
CA ASP A 53 -12.16 -8.59 2.80
C ASP A 53 -10.85 -9.40 2.85
N LYS A 54 -9.81 -8.93 2.16
CA LYS A 54 -8.52 -9.63 2.13
C LYS A 54 -7.77 -9.57 3.46
N CYS A 55 -7.96 -8.50 4.24
CA CYS A 55 -7.41 -8.33 5.57
C CYS A 55 -8.10 -9.23 6.61
N SER A 56 -9.43 -9.28 6.59
CA SER A 56 -10.25 -10.13 7.47
C SER A 56 -9.87 -11.62 7.34
N ALA A 57 -9.70 -12.11 6.10
CA ALA A 57 -9.23 -13.48 5.82
C ALA A 57 -7.83 -13.82 6.40
N ARG A 58 -7.10 -12.81 6.89
CA ARG A 58 -5.75 -12.92 7.46
C ARG A 58 -5.65 -12.39 8.89
N LEU A 59 -6.80 -12.13 9.53
CA LEU A 59 -6.89 -11.58 10.90
C LEU A 59 -6.15 -10.25 11.04
N LEU A 60 -6.27 -9.39 10.03
CA LEU A 60 -5.79 -8.01 10.07
C LEU A 60 -6.99 -7.08 10.20
N GLU A 61 -6.90 -6.12 11.12
CA GLU A 61 -7.91 -5.08 11.33
C GLU A 61 -7.29 -3.73 10.96
N PRO A 62 -7.23 -3.39 9.65
CA PRO A 62 -6.70 -2.11 9.22
C PRO A 62 -7.66 -0.98 9.57
N ASP A 63 -7.08 0.18 9.83
CA ASP A 63 -7.77 1.45 10.02
C ASP A 63 -7.11 2.54 9.17
N ARG A 64 -7.71 3.74 9.18
CA ARG A 64 -7.20 4.94 8.48
C ARG A 64 -5.74 5.29 8.82
N ARG A 65 -5.27 4.93 10.01
CA ARG A 65 -3.94 5.29 10.54
C ARG A 65 -2.92 4.17 10.43
N SER A 66 -3.28 3.02 9.87
CA SER A 66 -2.41 1.84 9.89
C SER A 66 -1.06 2.07 9.21
N LEU A 67 -1.00 2.89 8.17
CA LEU A 67 0.26 3.27 7.51
C LEU A 67 1.06 4.36 8.24
N GLU A 68 0.54 4.95 9.31
CA GLU A 68 1.29 5.85 10.22
C GLU A 68 2.21 5.04 11.17
N ASN A 69 2.02 3.72 11.24
CA ASN A 69 2.88 2.85 12.02
C ASN A 69 4.33 2.90 11.48
N LYS A 70 5.23 3.45 12.30
CA LYS A 70 6.65 3.60 11.96
C LYS A 70 7.31 2.27 11.59
N GLU A 71 6.88 1.15 12.18
CA GLU A 71 7.44 -0.17 11.85
C GLU A 71 7.03 -0.64 10.45
N ILE A 72 5.79 -0.35 10.01
CA ILE A 72 5.38 -0.61 8.62
C ILE A 72 6.26 0.18 7.67
N LYS A 73 6.42 1.49 7.92
CA LYS A 73 7.28 2.36 7.10
C LYS A 73 8.72 1.89 7.08
N ASN A 74 9.31 1.59 8.24
CA ASN A 74 10.70 1.13 8.36
C ASN A 74 10.95 -0.17 7.60
N ARG A 75 10.02 -1.14 7.67
CA ARG A 75 10.14 -2.40 6.95
C ARG A 75 9.97 -2.24 5.44
N ALA A 76 9.09 -1.34 5.02
CA ALA A 76 8.90 -1.03 3.61
C ALA A 76 10.11 -0.27 3.02
N ARG A 77 10.75 0.59 3.82
CA ARG A 77 11.98 1.29 3.43
C ARG A 77 13.19 0.37 3.33
N ARG A 78 13.18 -0.73 4.09
CA ARG A 78 14.33 -1.62 4.15
C ARG A 78 14.64 -2.17 2.77
N ASP A 79 15.91 -2.07 2.41
CA ASP A 79 16.46 -2.49 1.13
C ASP A 79 15.87 -1.73 -0.08
N TRP A 80 15.21 -0.58 0.11
CA TRP A 80 14.67 0.23 -1.00
C TRP A 80 15.71 0.48 -2.09
N ASN A 81 16.92 0.92 -1.71
CA ASN A 81 18.01 1.21 -2.62
C ASN A 81 18.45 -0.01 -3.46
N THR A 82 18.14 -1.24 -3.04
CA THR A 82 18.44 -2.43 -3.87
C THR A 82 17.58 -2.49 -5.14
N MET A 83 16.49 -1.72 -5.21
CA MET A 83 15.65 -1.61 -6.41
C MET A 83 16.34 -0.85 -7.55
N GLU A 84 17.44 -0.13 -7.31
CA GLU A 84 18.29 0.46 -8.37
C GLU A 84 18.90 -0.63 -9.28
N LEU A 85 18.95 -1.88 -8.83
CA LEU A 85 19.37 -3.02 -9.67
C LEU A 85 18.30 -3.44 -10.69
N GLU A 86 17.05 -3.04 -10.45
CA GLU A 86 15.86 -3.42 -11.24
C GLU A 86 15.30 -2.23 -12.05
N LEU A 87 15.61 -0.99 -11.65
CA LEU A 87 15.03 0.24 -12.16
C LEU A 87 16.11 1.25 -12.53
N ASP A 88 15.96 1.89 -13.70
CA ASP A 88 16.90 2.91 -14.18
C ASP A 88 16.88 4.20 -13.33
N ASP A 89 15.70 4.59 -12.82
CA ASP A 89 15.52 5.75 -11.96
C ASP A 89 14.61 5.37 -10.78
N LEU A 90 15.23 5.18 -9.61
CA LEU A 90 14.52 4.84 -8.38
C LEU A 90 14.08 6.13 -7.67
N PRO A 91 12.77 6.40 -7.55
CA PRO A 91 12.31 7.57 -6.82
C PRO A 91 12.64 7.49 -5.33
N LEU A 92 12.65 8.65 -4.67
CA LEU A 92 12.83 8.71 -3.22
C LEU A 92 11.70 7.95 -2.52
N PHE A 93 12.10 7.05 -1.61
CA PHE A 93 11.16 6.26 -0.82
C PHE A 93 10.13 7.13 -0.08
N GLU A 94 10.60 8.22 0.53
CA GLU A 94 9.75 9.09 1.36
C GLU A 94 8.60 9.69 0.53
N ASP A 95 8.89 10.11 -0.70
CA ASP A 95 7.89 10.71 -1.59
C ASP A 95 6.86 9.66 -2.04
N CYS A 96 7.33 8.45 -2.40
CA CYS A 96 6.44 7.35 -2.79
C CYS A 96 5.56 6.93 -1.61
N TYR A 97 6.15 6.73 -0.44
CA TYR A 97 5.42 6.31 0.75
C TYR A 97 4.39 7.37 1.16
N GLU A 98 4.71 8.66 1.07
CA GLU A 98 3.77 9.71 1.43
C GLU A 98 2.58 9.77 0.47
N ARG A 99 2.78 9.60 -0.83
CA ARG A 99 1.68 9.51 -1.81
C ARG A 99 0.79 8.30 -1.53
N VAL A 100 1.41 7.14 -1.31
CA VAL A 100 0.71 5.88 -0.98
C VAL A 100 -0.08 5.99 0.33
N ALA A 101 0.51 6.57 1.37
CA ALA A 101 -0.14 6.77 2.66
C ALA A 101 -1.24 7.84 2.59
N THR A 102 -1.04 8.90 1.82
CA THR A 102 -2.06 9.93 1.59
C THR A 102 -3.28 9.34 0.91
N PHE A 103 -3.11 8.61 -0.20
CA PHE A 103 -4.22 7.97 -0.88
C PHE A 103 -4.97 7.00 0.05
N TYR A 104 -4.24 6.16 0.79
CA TYR A 104 -4.84 5.25 1.76
C TYR A 104 -5.71 5.97 2.81
N ARG A 105 -5.27 7.13 3.32
CA ARG A 105 -6.07 7.94 4.26
C ARG A 105 -7.34 8.51 3.64
N THR A 106 -7.34 8.75 2.32
CA THR A 106 -8.52 9.25 1.60
C THR A 106 -9.60 8.20 1.32
N LEU A 107 -9.31 6.91 1.54
CA LEU A 107 -10.34 5.87 1.45
C LEU A 107 -11.50 6.15 2.44
N PRO A 108 -12.74 5.73 2.14
CA PRO A 108 -13.92 6.07 2.93
C PRO A 108 -14.06 5.24 4.22
N TRP A 109 -13.08 5.35 5.13
CA TRP A 109 -13.01 4.59 6.38
C TRP A 109 -14.19 4.79 7.35
N ASP A 110 -14.90 5.91 7.26
CA ASP A 110 -15.98 6.25 8.21
C ASP A 110 -17.36 5.66 7.82
N GLY A 111 -17.39 4.70 6.87
CA GLY A 111 -18.64 4.09 6.38
C GLY A 111 -18.49 2.67 5.84
N ALA A 112 -17.43 1.97 6.23
CA ALA A 112 -17.18 0.56 5.87
C ALA A 112 -17.58 -0.40 7.00
#